data_AF-A0A924LRV6-F1
#
_entry.id   AF-A0A924LRV6-F1
#
_cell.length_a   1.000
_cell.length_b   1.000
_cell.length_c   1.000
_cell.angle_alpha   90.00
_cell.angle_beta   90.00
_cell.angle_gamma   90.00
#
_symmetry.space_group_name_H-M   'P 1'
#
loop_
_entity.id
_entity.type
_entity.pdbx_description
1 polymer ?
#
loop_
_entity_poly.entity_id
_entity_poly.type
_entity_poly.pdbx_seq_one_letter_code
_entity_poly.pdbx_strand_id
1 'polypeptide(L)' 'MIAQHIFLGEFLSPGHIIIILAVVLLLFGGKKIPELMKGLGSGVKEFKNAAKEEPEVKKDETAQ' A
#
# COMPACT_ATOMS: atom_id res chain seq x y z
N MET A 1 21.81 -2.16 30.06
CA MET A 1 20.41 -1.70 30.06
C MET A 1 20.16 -0.48 29.18
N ILE A 2 20.98 0.58 29.23
CA ILE A 2 20.86 1.74 28.32
C ILE A 2 21.10 1.36 26.83
N ALA A 3 22.08 0.49 26.55
CA ALA A 3 22.38 0.03 25.19
C ALA A 3 21.26 -0.80 24.53
N GLN A 4 20.48 -1.57 25.31
CA GLN A 4 19.31 -2.31 24.78
C GLN A 4 18.13 -1.39 24.48
N HIS A 5 17.95 -0.32 25.26
CA HIS A 5 16.92 0.69 25.02
C HIS A 5 17.22 1.55 23.79
N ILE A 6 18.49 1.85 23.54
CA ILE A 6 18.92 2.48 22.28
C ILE A 6 18.66 1.51 21.12
N PHE A 7 19.03 0.23 21.26
CA PHE A 7 18.84 -0.76 20.20
C PHE A 7 17.36 -1.08 19.87
N LEU A 8 16.45 -1.11 20.85
CA LEU A 8 15.01 -1.33 20.57
C LEU A 8 14.23 -0.04 20.28
N GLY A 9 14.61 1.10 20.87
CA GLY A 9 13.93 2.39 20.72
C GLY A 9 14.30 3.13 19.43
N GLU A 10 15.53 2.94 18.94
CA GLU A 10 15.98 3.54 17.69
C GLU A 10 15.37 2.85 16.46
N PHE A 11 15.20 1.52 16.50
CA PHE A 11 14.75 0.74 15.33
C PHE A 11 13.35 1.10 14.81
N LEU A 12 12.50 1.69 15.65
CA LEU A 12 11.16 2.18 15.30
C LEU A 12 11.07 3.72 15.30
N SER A 13 12.19 4.41 15.51
CA SER A 13 12.22 5.87 15.46
C SER A 13 11.86 6.35 14.04
N PRO A 14 10.96 7.35 13.90
CA PRO A 14 10.59 7.93 12.60
C PRO A 14 11.79 8.36 11.74
N GLY A 15 12.92 8.68 12.36
CA GLY A 15 14.17 9.02 11.67
C GLY A 15 14.73 7.88 10.81
N HIS A 16 14.69 6.64 11.28
CA HIS A 16 15.18 5.49 10.51
C HIS A 16 14.32 5.21 9.28
N ILE A 17 12.99 5.36 9.42
CA ILE A 17 12.05 5.21 8.29
C ILE A 17 12.37 6.24 7.20
N ILE A 18 12.65 7.50 7.58
CA ILE A 18 13.04 8.56 6.64
C ILE A 18 14.34 8.23 5.92
N ILE A 19 15.35 7.72 6.63
CA ILE A 19 16.64 7.32 6.04
C ILE A 19 16.45 6.17 5.03
N ILE A 20 15.67 5.15 5.38
CA ILE A 20 15.36 4.03 4.48
C ILE A 20 14.61 4.54 3.24
N LEU A 21 13.61 5.40 3.42
CA LEU A 21 12.91 6.05 2.29
C LEU A 21 13.87 6.83 1.41
N ALA A 22 14.80 7.58 2.00
CA ALA A 22 15.78 8.38 1.27
C ALA A 22 16.72 7.49 0.44
N VAL A 23 17.22 6.38 1.00
CA VAL A 23 18.06 5.41 0.27
C VAL A 23 17.29 4.77 -0.87
N VAL A 24 16.06 4.32 -0.62
CA VAL A 24 15.18 3.75 -1.67
C VAL A 24 14.91 4.78 -2.77
N LEU A 25 14.65 6.04 -2.40
CA LEU A 25 14.48 7.15 -3.34
C LEU A 25 15.75 7.44 -4.15
N LEU A 26 16.93 7.29 -3.56
CA LEU A 26 18.20 7.50 -4.26
C LEU A 26 18.47 6.38 -5.28
N LEU A 27 18.18 5.12 -4.91
CA LEU A 27 18.39 3.95 -5.75
C LEU A 27 17.36 3.81 -6.88
N PHE A 28 16.08 4.04 -6.57
CA PHE A 28 14.99 3.89 -7.53
C PHE A 28 14.60 5.21 -8.21
N GLY A 29 14.97 6.36 -7.64
CA GLY A 29 14.57 7.69 -8.09
C GLY A 29 13.16 8.09 -7.63
N GLY A 30 12.95 9.38 -7.38
CA GLY A 30 11.67 9.94 -6.93
C GLY A 30 10.47 9.72 -7.85
N LYS A 31 10.71 9.35 -9.11
CA LYS A 31 9.66 9.15 -10.12
C LYS A 31 9.15 7.71 -10.22
N LYS A 32 9.97 6.71 -9.88
CA LYS A 32 9.57 5.29 -10.01
C LYS A 32 8.59 4.84 -8.94
N ILE A 33 8.76 5.31 -7.71
CA ILE A 33 7.84 5.02 -6.59
C ILE A 33 6.38 5.43 -6.91
N PRO A 34 6.08 6.66 -7.38
CA PRO A 34 4.72 7.05 -7.75
C PRO A 34 4.22 6.39 -9.04
N GLU A 35 5.10 6.06 -9.98
CA GLU A 35 4.73 5.33 -11.20
C GLU A 35 4.28 3.88 -10.88
N LEU A 36 5.01 3.20 -10.00
CA LEU A 36 4.65 1.87 -9.49
C LEU A 36 3.36 1.92 -8.66
N MET A 37 3.17 2.93 -7.81
CA MET A 37 1.93 3.11 -7.05
C MET A 37 0.72 3.36 -7.97
N LYS A 38 0.88 4.14 -9.04
CA LYS A 38 -0.18 4.35 -10.03
C LYS A 38 -0.53 3.06 -10.76
N GLY A 39 0.46 2.30 -11.22
CA GLY A 39 0.24 1.01 -11.87
C GLY A 39 -0.44 -0.02 -10.97
N LEU A 40 0.06 -0.18 -9.74
CA LEU A 40 -0.53 -1.08 -8.73
C LEU A 40 -1.94 -0.62 -8.33
N GLY A 41 -2.14 0.68 -8.14
CA GLY A 41 -3.43 1.26 -7.77
C GLY A 41 -4.52 1.05 -8.83
N SER A 42 -4.17 1.19 -10.12
CA SER A 42 -5.07 0.87 -11.23
C SER A 42 -5.43 -0.61 -11.26
N GLY A 43 -4.44 -1.51 -11.14
CA GLY A 43 -4.69 -2.96 -11.12
C GLY A 43 -5.55 -3.41 -9.94
N VAL A 44 -5.32 -2.87 -8.74
CA VAL A 44 -6.17 -3.14 -7.55
C VAL A 44 -7.58 -2.60 -7.75
N LYS A 45 -7.75 -1.45 -8.40
CA LYS A 45 -9.06 -0.86 -8.71
C LYS A 45 -9.84 -1.72 -9.70
N GLU A 46 -9.20 -2.17 -10.77
CA GLU A 46 -9.79 -3.06 -11.78
C GLU A 46 -10.14 -4.42 -11.17
N PHE A 47 -9.26 -4.99 -10.35
CA PHE A 47 -9.53 -6.24 -9.62
C PHE A 47 -10.74 -6.11 -8.70
N LYS A 48 -10.85 -4.99 -7.96
CA LYS A 48 -11.99 -4.73 -7.08
C LYS A 48 -13.29 -4.51 -7.87
N ASN A 49 -13.23 -3.90 -9.04
CA ASN A 49 -14.40 -3.69 -9.89
C ASN A 49 -14.89 -5.03 -10.46
N ALA A 50 -13.99 -5.84 -11.02
CA ALA A 50 -14.33 -7.19 -11.50
C ALA A 50 -14.85 -8.09 -10.38
N ALA A 51 -14.28 -8.01 -9.17
CA ALA A 51 -14.75 -8.74 -8.00
C ALA A 51 -16.10 -8.24 -7.45
N LYS A 52 -16.49 -6.99 -7.75
CA LYS A 52 -17.82 -6.44 -7.42
C LYS A 52 -18.86 -6.70 -8.51
N GLU A 53 -18.43 -7.04 -9.72
CA GLU A 53 -19.29 -7.43 -10.84
C GLU A 53 -19.62 -8.93 -10.85
N GLU A 54 -19.26 -9.68 -9.80
CA GLU A 54 -20.01 -10.90 -9.49
C GLU A 54 -21.48 -10.49 -9.31
N PRO A 55 -22.39 -11.09 -10.08
CA PRO A 55 -23.71 -10.54 -10.30
C PRO A 55 -24.41 -10.38 -8.96
N GLU A 56 -24.74 -9.14 -8.61
CA GLU A 56 -26.00 -8.87 -7.96
C GLU A 56 -27.06 -9.51 -8.87
N VAL A 57 -27.36 -10.78 -8.61
CA VAL A 57 -28.51 -11.49 -9.13
C VAL A 57 -29.67 -10.56 -8.81
N LYS A 58 -30.15 -9.92 -9.87
CA LYS A 58 -31.29 -9.04 -9.88
C LYS A 58 -32.34 -9.64 -8.95
N LYS A 59 -32.58 -8.94 -7.85
CA LYS A 59 -33.77 -9.18 -7.03
C LYS A 59 -34.95 -8.50 -7.74
N ASP A 60 -35.19 -8.92 -8.98
CA ASP A 60 -36.42 -8.59 -9.69
C ASP A 60 -37.51 -9.50 -9.10
N GLU A 61 -38.45 -8.84 -8.43
CA GLU A 61 -39.88 -9.09 -8.53
C GLU A 61 -40.32 -10.56 -8.71
N THR A 62 -40.66 -11.21 -7.60
CA THR A 62 -41.72 -12.24 -7.64
C THR A 62 -42.44 -12.30 -6.28
N ALA A 63 -43.64 -11.73 -6.23
CA ALA A 63 -44.80 -12.25 -5.48
C ALA A 63 -46.00 -11.30 -5.72
N GLN A 64 -46.69 -11.55 -6.84
CA GLN A 64 -48.15 -11.39 -6.90
C GLN A 64 -48.79 -12.61 -6.25
#